data_AF-A0A0X8FAI7-F1
#
_entry.id   AF-A0A0X8FAI7-F1
#
_cell.length_a   1.000
_cell.length_b   1.000
_cell.length_c   1.000
_cell.angle_alpha   90.00
_cell.angle_beta   90.00
_cell.angle_gamma   90.00
#
_symmetry.space_group_name_H-M   'P 1'
#
loop_
_entity.id
_entity.type
_entity.pdbx_description
1 polymer ?
#
loop_
_entity_poly.entity_id
_entity_poly.type
_entity_poly.pdbx_seq_one_letter_code
_entity_poly.pdbx_strand_id
1 'polypeptide(L)'
;MDQYVVQEMWDHPIDLDLDRPDFIRQFHFAGDVNKFSFAKNWQSDLPLRVYSREAETALPDQVIPCGFMRDTELIVNLAKGGFGLVWADGDQINDYFKLCITHKLGTYLAAGIPVVVPKHLSNHNIIEANHLGFVADSLEEAQDYVANISAEDYEDLVDHVARYRPLITQGFYTKRVLTEAIFKCLDVRS
;
A
#
# COMPACT_ATOMS: atom_id res chain seq x y z
N MET A 1 13.34 1.50 -29.53
CA MET A 1 12.32 2.02 -28.59
C MET A 1 11.44 0.86 -28.18
N ASP A 2 11.15 0.73 -26.89
CA ASP A 2 10.25 -0.31 -26.39
C ASP A 2 8.83 -0.10 -26.94
N GLN A 3 8.23 -1.20 -27.43
CA GLN A 3 6.89 -1.25 -28.04
C GLN A 3 5.74 -1.26 -27.01
N TYR A 4 6.04 -1.05 -25.73
CA TYR A 4 5.06 -1.09 -24.65
C TYR A 4 5.17 0.15 -23.76
N VAL A 5 4.13 0.35 -22.95
CA VAL A 5 4.06 1.37 -21.89
C VAL A 5 3.69 0.64 -20.61
N VAL A 6 4.39 0.96 -19.52
CA VAL A 6 4.15 0.37 -18.20
C VAL A 6 3.36 1.37 -17.38
N GLN A 7 2.19 0.94 -16.90
CA GLN A 7 1.55 1.63 -15.78
C GLN A 7 2.37 1.32 -14.54
N GLU A 8 2.82 2.32 -13.77
CA GLU A 8 3.75 2.11 -12.65
C GLU A 8 3.06 2.07 -11.28
N MET A 9 1.79 2.46 -11.21
CA MET A 9 1.00 2.50 -9.98
C MET A 9 -0.50 2.32 -10.30
N TRP A 10 -1.25 1.76 -9.36
CA TRP A 10 -2.71 1.78 -9.44
C TRP A 10 -3.25 3.07 -8.85
N ASP A 11 -4.09 3.76 -9.63
CA ASP A 11 -4.92 4.84 -9.10
C ASP A 11 -6.04 4.27 -8.22
N HIS A 12 -6.55 5.12 -7.34
CA HIS A 12 -7.74 4.85 -6.55
C HIS A 12 -8.62 6.10 -6.58
N PRO A 13 -9.40 6.30 -7.66
CA PRO A 13 -10.21 7.50 -7.82
C PRO A 13 -11.23 7.62 -6.71
N ILE A 14 -11.07 8.63 -5.86
CA ILE A 14 -11.96 8.89 -4.75
C ILE A 14 -11.98 10.38 -4.43
N ASP A 15 -13.17 10.92 -4.23
CA ASP A 15 -13.39 12.32 -3.86
C ASP A 15 -13.86 12.39 -2.41
N LEU A 16 -12.89 12.39 -1.51
CA LEU A 16 -13.10 12.51 -0.07
C LEU A 16 -12.11 13.51 0.50
N ASP A 17 -12.64 14.43 1.28
CA ASP A 17 -11.89 15.24 2.21
C ASP A 17 -11.63 14.39 3.47
N LEU A 18 -10.35 14.20 3.80
CA LEU A 18 -9.92 13.33 4.88
C LEU A 18 -9.10 14.16 5.86
N ASP A 19 -9.30 13.93 7.15
CA ASP A 19 -8.46 14.51 8.18
C ASP A 19 -7.01 14.01 8.05
N ARG A 20 -6.08 14.76 8.64
CA ARG A 20 -4.69 14.34 8.74
C ARG A 20 -4.61 13.05 9.58
N PRO A 21 -3.91 11.99 9.12
CA PRO A 21 -3.75 10.77 9.90
C PRO A 21 -3.01 11.00 11.22
N ASP A 22 -3.49 10.37 12.29
CA ASP A 22 -2.82 10.39 13.60
C ASP A 22 -1.59 9.47 13.62
N PHE A 23 -0.60 9.82 14.43
CA PHE A 23 0.54 8.92 14.68
C PHE A 23 0.11 7.72 15.54
N ILE A 24 -0.04 6.57 14.88
CA ILE A 24 -0.41 5.31 15.51
C ILE A 24 0.57 4.22 15.07
N ARG A 25 1.24 3.56 16.00
CA ARG A 25 2.11 2.41 15.69
C ARG A 25 1.27 1.16 15.47
N GLN A 26 0.72 1.01 14.27
CA GLN A 26 -0.04 -0.17 13.86
C GLN A 26 0.07 -0.39 12.36
N PHE A 27 -0.19 -1.62 11.94
CA PHE A 27 -0.32 -1.98 10.54
C PHE A 27 -1.78 -2.16 10.15
N HIS A 28 -2.09 -1.80 8.91
CA HIS A 28 -3.32 -2.12 8.22
C HIS A 28 -3.02 -3.10 7.09
N PHE A 29 -3.82 -4.16 7.00
CA PHE A 29 -3.73 -5.15 5.93
C PHE A 29 -5.09 -5.41 5.30
N ALA A 30 -5.33 -4.79 4.15
CA ALA A 30 -6.52 -5.02 3.32
C ALA A 30 -6.36 -6.28 2.47
N GLY A 31 -6.34 -7.45 3.09
CA GLY A 31 -6.12 -8.72 2.42
C GLY A 31 -6.69 -9.91 3.17
N ASP A 32 -6.89 -11.00 2.44
CA ASP A 32 -7.44 -12.24 2.99
C ASP A 32 -6.35 -13.06 3.70
N VAL A 33 -6.50 -13.28 5.00
CA VAL A 33 -5.59 -14.09 5.82
C VAL A 33 -5.54 -15.56 5.40
N ASN A 34 -6.56 -16.06 4.70
CA ASN A 34 -6.54 -17.42 4.14
C ASN A 34 -5.62 -17.52 2.93
N LYS A 35 -5.40 -16.41 2.23
CA LYS A 35 -4.46 -16.32 1.11
C LYS A 35 -3.04 -15.96 1.56
N PHE A 36 -2.91 -15.16 2.60
CA PHE A 36 -1.65 -14.63 3.08
C PHE A 36 -1.39 -15.09 4.52
N SER A 37 -0.67 -16.20 4.68
CA SER A 37 -0.51 -16.86 5.97
C SER A 37 0.46 -16.17 6.92
N PHE A 38 1.19 -15.13 6.48
CA PHE A 38 2.09 -14.36 7.35
C PHE A 38 1.32 -13.77 8.55
N ALA A 39 0.05 -13.39 8.35
CA ALA A 39 -0.80 -12.86 9.42
C ALA A 39 -1.11 -13.93 10.49
N LYS A 40 -1.17 -15.21 10.12
CA LYS A 40 -1.36 -16.32 11.07
C LYS A 40 -0.13 -16.58 11.94
N ASN A 41 1.04 -16.16 11.45
CA ASN A 41 2.33 -16.28 12.12
C ASN A 41 2.87 -14.91 12.58
N TRP A 42 1.98 -13.94 12.83
CA TRP A 42 2.39 -12.59 13.23
C TRP A 42 3.13 -12.63 14.58
N GLN A 43 4.40 -12.20 14.59
CA GLN A 43 5.28 -12.19 15.75
C GLN A 43 5.75 -10.76 16.06
N SER A 44 4.82 -9.90 16.49
CA SER A 44 5.13 -8.53 16.90
C SER A 44 4.09 -8.05 17.90
N ASP A 45 4.51 -7.19 18.83
CA ASP A 45 3.63 -6.49 19.76
C ASP A 45 2.80 -5.40 19.07
N LEU A 46 3.17 -5.01 17.84
CA LEU A 46 2.45 -4.03 17.05
C LEU A 46 1.12 -4.61 16.54
N PRO A 47 -0.01 -3.89 16.71
CA PRO A 47 -1.29 -4.33 16.17
C PRO A 47 -1.28 -4.45 14.65
N LEU A 48 -1.82 -5.55 14.13
CA LEU A 48 -2.11 -5.77 12.71
C LEU A 48 -3.63 -5.80 12.50
N ARG A 49 -4.19 -4.74 11.95
CA ARG A 49 -5.62 -4.66 11.60
C ARG A 49 -5.86 -5.30 10.24
N VAL A 50 -6.71 -6.32 10.19
CA VAL A 50 -6.97 -7.07 8.94
C VAL A 50 -8.40 -6.87 8.45
N TYR A 51 -8.53 -6.51 7.17
CA TYR A 51 -9.80 -6.25 6.51
C TYR A 51 -10.08 -7.35 5.46
N SER A 52 -10.84 -8.37 5.85
CA SER A 52 -11.16 -9.54 5.02
C SER A 52 -12.66 -9.87 5.06
N ARG A 53 -13.17 -10.52 4.01
CA ARG A 53 -14.56 -11.03 3.96
C ARG A 53 -14.76 -12.24 4.85
N GLU A 54 -13.79 -13.14 4.84
CA GLU A 54 -13.83 -14.36 5.62
C GLU A 54 -13.33 -14.06 7.03
N ALA A 55 -14.10 -14.53 8.02
CA ALA A 55 -13.70 -14.51 9.41
C ALA A 55 -12.81 -15.72 9.68
N GLU A 56 -11.62 -15.48 10.21
CA GLU A 56 -10.73 -16.53 10.71
C GLU A 56 -10.79 -16.53 12.24
N THR A 57 -10.75 -17.72 12.83
CA THR A 57 -11.00 -17.89 14.27
C THR A 57 -9.73 -18.20 15.07
N ALA A 58 -8.60 -18.44 14.40
CA ALA A 58 -7.32 -18.75 15.04
C ALA A 58 -6.22 -17.77 14.59
N LEU A 59 -6.32 -16.53 15.06
CA LEU A 59 -5.32 -15.49 14.82
C LEU A 59 -4.62 -15.10 16.14
N PRO A 60 -3.34 -14.68 16.10
CA PRO A 60 -2.66 -14.13 17.27
C PRO A 60 -3.38 -12.91 17.84
N ASP A 61 -3.22 -12.64 19.14
CA ASP A 61 -3.92 -11.56 19.86
C ASP A 61 -3.71 -10.16 19.25
N GLN A 62 -2.53 -9.92 18.68
CA GLN A 62 -2.17 -8.65 18.04
C GLN A 62 -2.79 -8.49 16.65
N VAL A 63 -3.36 -9.55 16.08
CA VAL A 63 -4.04 -9.51 14.78
C VAL A 63 -5.53 -9.25 15.01
N ILE A 64 -5.99 -8.08 14.62
CA ILE A 64 -7.33 -7.57 14.90
C ILE A 64 -8.20 -7.69 13.64
N PRO A 65 -9.14 -8.65 13.58
CA PRO A 65 -10.07 -8.76 12.46
C PRO A 65 -11.05 -7.59 12.48
N CYS A 66 -11.08 -6.83 11.40
CA CYS A 66 -11.98 -5.68 11.23
C CYS A 66 -13.19 -5.99 10.34
N GLY A 67 -13.21 -7.18 9.72
CA GLY A 67 -14.23 -7.58 8.76
C GLY A 67 -14.12 -6.83 7.43
N PHE A 68 -15.04 -7.15 6.52
CA PHE A 68 -15.10 -6.51 5.22
C PHE A 68 -15.73 -5.13 5.33
N MET A 69 -15.05 -4.13 4.76
CA MET A 69 -15.56 -2.78 4.61
C MET A 69 -15.72 -2.46 3.13
N ARG A 70 -16.72 -1.65 2.80
CA ARG A 70 -16.83 -1.09 1.46
C ARG A 70 -15.73 -0.06 1.23
N ASP A 71 -15.43 0.23 -0.02
CA ASP A 71 -14.29 1.05 -0.42
C ASP A 71 -14.17 2.38 0.36
N THR A 72 -15.23 3.22 0.32
CA THR A 72 -15.26 4.51 1.03
C THR A 72 -15.09 4.35 2.54
N GLU A 73 -15.71 3.34 3.13
CA GLU A 73 -15.63 3.07 4.57
C GLU A 73 -14.23 2.60 4.97
N LEU A 74 -13.61 1.76 4.14
CA LEU A 74 -12.22 1.33 4.31
C LEU A 74 -11.29 2.53 4.27
N ILE A 75 -11.41 3.39 3.25
CA ILE A 75 -10.57 4.60 3.11
C ILE A 75 -10.71 5.50 4.35
N VAL A 76 -11.94 5.80 4.79
CA VAL A 76 -12.19 6.61 5.99
C VAL A 76 -11.61 5.98 7.26
N ASN A 77 -11.63 4.65 7.37
CA ASN A 77 -11.06 3.95 8.51
C ASN A 77 -9.53 3.98 8.50
N LEU A 78 -8.92 3.71 7.34
CA LEU A 78 -7.47 3.75 7.14
C LEU A 78 -6.90 5.16 7.40
N ALA A 79 -7.62 6.20 6.96
CA ALA A 79 -7.22 7.60 7.09
C ALA A 79 -7.01 8.07 8.53
N LYS A 80 -7.48 7.31 9.53
CA LYS A 80 -7.26 7.61 10.95
C LYS A 80 -5.79 7.51 11.35
N GLY A 81 -4.94 6.80 10.61
CA GLY A 81 -3.53 6.66 10.93
C GLY A 81 -3.03 5.23 11.06
N GLY A 82 -1.71 5.10 11.16
CA GLY A 82 -0.98 3.83 11.03
C GLY A 82 -0.29 3.69 9.68
N PHE A 83 0.09 2.44 9.37
CA PHE A 83 0.85 2.10 8.17
C PHE A 83 0.12 1.08 7.31
N GLY A 84 0.04 1.33 6.01
CA GLY A 84 -0.46 0.37 5.04
C GLY A 84 0.57 -0.72 4.75
N LEU A 85 0.33 -1.96 5.20
CA LEU A 85 1.22 -3.08 4.94
C LEU A 85 0.88 -3.72 3.59
N VAL A 86 1.85 -3.72 2.67
CA VAL A 86 1.80 -4.51 1.45
C VAL A 86 2.72 -5.69 1.66
N TRP A 87 2.17 -6.87 1.93
CA TRP A 87 2.99 -8.06 2.15
C TRP A 87 2.32 -9.32 1.60
N ALA A 88 3.14 -10.32 1.34
CA ALA A 88 2.73 -11.66 0.98
C ALA A 88 3.81 -12.67 1.40
N ASP A 89 3.42 -13.92 1.49
CA ASP A 89 4.26 -15.07 1.80
C ASP A 89 4.12 -16.15 0.73
N GLY A 90 5.18 -16.93 0.56
CA GLY A 90 5.29 -17.98 -0.46
C GLY A 90 6.02 -17.53 -1.72
N ASP A 91 6.98 -18.34 -2.16
CA ASP A 91 7.93 -18.00 -3.24
C ASP A 91 7.23 -17.61 -4.55
N GLN A 92 6.14 -18.32 -4.91
CA GLN A 92 5.38 -18.01 -6.12
C GLN A 92 4.69 -16.64 -6.07
N ILE A 93 4.20 -16.23 -4.90
CA ILE A 93 3.55 -14.92 -4.74
C ILE A 93 4.61 -13.82 -4.70
N ASN A 94 5.76 -14.08 -4.09
CA ASN A 94 6.89 -13.15 -4.09
C ASN A 94 7.42 -12.89 -5.50
N ASP A 95 7.56 -13.94 -6.33
CA ASP A 95 7.93 -13.77 -7.74
C ASP A 95 6.85 -13.02 -8.53
N TYR A 96 5.58 -13.23 -8.21
CA TYR A 96 4.49 -12.43 -8.78
C TYR A 96 4.58 -10.95 -8.35
N PHE A 97 4.94 -10.65 -7.10
CA PHE A 97 5.09 -9.27 -6.58
C PHE A 97 6.24 -8.51 -7.25
N LYS A 98 7.25 -9.19 -7.78
CA LYS A 98 8.31 -8.58 -8.61
C LYS A 98 7.80 -8.08 -9.96
N LEU A 99 6.66 -8.61 -10.43
CA LEU A 99 6.11 -8.31 -11.76
C LEU A 99 4.79 -7.54 -11.69
N CYS A 100 4.06 -7.62 -10.58
CA CYS A 100 2.73 -7.04 -10.45
C CYS A 100 2.76 -5.72 -9.70
N ILE A 101 1.74 -4.91 -9.95
CA ILE A 101 1.43 -3.71 -9.18
C ILE A 101 0.22 -4.03 -8.35
N THR A 102 0.34 -3.90 -7.04
CA THR A 102 -0.72 -4.21 -6.09
C THR A 102 -1.70 -3.06 -5.94
N HIS A 103 -3.00 -3.34 -6.01
CA HIS A 103 -4.03 -2.33 -5.77
C HIS A 103 -4.02 -1.82 -4.32
N LYS A 104 -3.58 -2.64 -3.34
CA LYS A 104 -3.53 -2.26 -1.92
C LYS A 104 -2.68 -1.01 -1.70
N LEU A 105 -1.58 -0.88 -2.45
CA LEU A 105 -0.68 0.26 -2.37
C LEU A 105 -1.41 1.56 -2.73
N GLY A 106 -2.15 1.58 -3.84
CA GLY A 106 -2.98 2.72 -4.24
C GLY A 106 -4.04 3.05 -3.19
N THR A 107 -4.69 2.05 -2.60
CA THR A 107 -5.69 2.24 -1.54
C THR A 107 -5.12 2.92 -0.30
N TYR A 108 -3.94 2.51 0.17
CA TYR A 108 -3.32 3.12 1.36
C TYR A 108 -2.88 4.57 1.11
N LEU A 109 -2.25 4.83 -0.04
CA LEU A 109 -1.86 6.19 -0.42
C LEU A 109 -3.07 7.10 -0.65
N ALA A 110 -4.17 6.57 -1.19
CA ALA A 110 -5.43 7.28 -1.32
C ALA A 110 -6.11 7.55 0.03
N ALA A 111 -5.87 6.71 1.04
CA ALA A 111 -6.28 6.97 2.43
C ALA A 111 -5.36 7.96 3.15
N GLY A 112 -4.24 8.38 2.54
CA GLY A 112 -3.34 9.38 3.11
C GLY A 112 -2.31 8.82 4.10
N ILE A 113 -2.20 7.50 4.26
CA ILE A 113 -1.26 6.88 5.21
C ILE A 113 0.02 6.39 4.52
N PRO A 114 1.17 6.43 5.21
CA PRO A 114 2.40 5.84 4.71
C PRO A 114 2.31 4.32 4.64
N VAL A 115 3.19 3.73 3.83
CA VAL A 115 3.20 2.28 3.57
C VAL A 115 4.47 1.60 4.03
N VAL A 116 4.40 0.29 4.24
CA VAL A 116 5.58 -0.56 4.35
C VAL A 116 5.47 -1.67 3.31
N VAL A 117 6.48 -1.77 2.45
CA VAL A 117 6.48 -2.67 1.29
C VAL A 117 7.75 -3.51 1.27
N PRO A 118 7.74 -4.70 0.65
CA PRO A 118 8.94 -5.49 0.50
C PRO A 118 9.85 -4.90 -0.59
N LYS A 119 11.16 -5.01 -0.42
CA LYS A 119 12.17 -4.58 -1.41
C LYS A 119 12.06 -5.23 -2.77
N HIS A 120 11.47 -6.41 -2.84
CA HIS A 120 11.23 -7.10 -4.11
C HIS A 120 9.95 -6.64 -4.83
N LEU A 121 9.17 -5.70 -4.27
CA LEU A 121 8.00 -5.15 -4.95
C LEU A 121 8.43 -4.41 -6.21
N SER A 122 7.74 -4.67 -7.34
CA SER A 122 8.08 -4.14 -8.66
C SER A 122 8.28 -2.61 -8.70
N ASN A 123 7.54 -1.88 -7.88
CA ASN A 123 7.53 -0.42 -7.84
C ASN A 123 7.97 0.18 -6.49
N HIS A 124 8.79 -0.54 -5.71
CA HIS A 124 9.33 -0.04 -4.43
C HIS A 124 10.10 1.29 -4.57
N ASN A 125 10.83 1.49 -5.68
CA ASN A 125 11.56 2.72 -5.96
C ASN A 125 10.69 3.98 -5.89
N ILE A 126 9.39 3.87 -6.22
CA ILE A 126 8.45 5.00 -6.12
C ILE A 126 8.25 5.40 -4.66
N ILE A 127 8.24 4.43 -3.74
CA ILE A 127 8.09 4.66 -2.30
C ILE A 127 9.29 5.41 -1.76
N GLU A 128 10.51 4.97 -2.09
CA GLU A 128 11.74 5.61 -1.64
C GLU A 128 11.91 7.01 -2.25
N ALA A 129 11.74 7.13 -3.56
CA ALA A 129 11.98 8.39 -4.27
C ALA A 129 11.00 9.51 -3.89
N ASN A 130 9.79 9.16 -3.42
CA ASN A 130 8.77 10.12 -3.02
C ASN A 130 8.54 10.16 -1.51
N HIS A 131 9.35 9.43 -0.73
CA HIS A 131 9.26 9.34 0.73
C HIS A 131 7.85 8.96 1.24
N LEU A 132 7.28 7.90 0.67
CA LEU A 132 5.89 7.47 0.94
C LEU A 132 5.78 6.40 2.03
N GLY A 133 6.91 6.00 2.62
CA GLY A 133 6.97 4.90 3.56
C GLY A 133 8.32 4.21 3.58
N PHE A 134 8.33 2.95 4.03
CA PHE A 134 9.53 2.14 4.17
C PHE A 134 9.55 0.96 3.18
N VAL A 135 10.75 0.62 2.75
CA VAL A 135 11.05 -0.57 1.98
C VAL A 135 11.85 -1.52 2.86
N ALA A 136 11.31 -2.71 3.12
CA ALA A 136 11.91 -3.69 4.02
C ALA A 136 12.33 -4.97 3.27
N ASP A 137 13.46 -5.55 3.65
CA ASP A 137 13.95 -6.86 3.21
C ASP A 137 13.20 -8.01 3.90
N SER A 138 12.67 -7.78 5.11
CA SER A 138 11.92 -8.78 5.88
C SER A 138 10.73 -8.19 6.65
N LEU A 139 9.85 -9.06 7.14
CA LEU A 139 8.71 -8.62 7.96
C LEU A 139 9.16 -8.12 9.34
N GLU A 140 10.24 -8.68 9.88
CA GLU A 140 10.87 -8.24 11.13
C GLU A 140 11.39 -6.80 10.99
N GLU A 141 12.10 -6.50 9.90
CA GLU A 141 12.58 -5.14 9.62
C GLU A 141 11.42 -4.16 9.42
N ALA A 142 10.36 -4.58 8.72
CA ALA A 142 9.13 -3.80 8.58
C ALA A 142 8.54 -3.43 9.96
N GLN A 143 8.49 -4.39 10.88
CA GLN A 143 8.02 -4.18 12.25
C GLN A 143 8.96 -3.25 13.02
N ASP A 144 10.28 -3.41 12.88
CA ASP A 144 11.27 -2.56 13.53
C ASP A 144 11.17 -1.10 13.10
N TYR A 145 10.93 -0.81 11.81
CA TYR A 145 10.69 0.55 11.34
C TYR A 145 9.52 1.20 12.08
N VAL A 146 8.37 0.52 12.15
CA VAL A 146 7.17 1.06 12.80
C VAL A 146 7.29 1.09 14.32
N ALA A 147 8.04 0.17 14.92
CA ALA A 147 8.29 0.14 16.36
C ALA A 147 9.17 1.31 16.82
N ASN A 148 10.11 1.78 15.97
CA ASN A 148 11.13 2.74 16.37
C ASN A 148 10.99 4.14 15.75
N ILE A 149 10.14 4.34 14.73
CA ILE A 149 9.92 5.65 14.10
C ILE A 149 9.51 6.72 15.13
N SER A 150 9.97 7.96 15.00
CA SER A 150 9.50 9.06 15.84
C SER A 150 8.15 9.63 15.35
N ALA A 151 7.48 10.43 16.18
CA ALA A 151 6.27 11.13 15.74
C ALA A 151 6.58 12.15 14.62
N GLU A 152 7.74 12.82 14.71
CA GLU A 152 8.20 13.80 13.71
C GLU A 152 8.45 13.13 12.36
N ASP A 153 9.14 11.98 12.34
CA ASP A 153 9.38 11.23 11.10
C ASP A 153 8.06 10.70 10.50
N TYR A 154 7.10 10.29 11.33
CA TYR A 154 5.78 9.90 10.85
C TYR A 154 5.02 11.07 10.22
N GLU A 155 5.08 12.25 10.83
CA GLU A 155 4.46 13.46 10.30
C GLU A 155 5.08 13.87 8.95
N ASP A 156 6.40 13.74 8.80
CA ASP A 156 7.07 14.00 7.52
C ASP A 156 6.62 13.01 6.42
N LEU A 157 6.50 11.72 6.75
CA LEU A 157 5.93 10.72 5.84
C LEU A 157 4.50 11.08 5.42
N VAL A 158 3.65 11.47 6.38
CA VAL A 158 2.27 11.88 6.11
C VAL A 158 2.23 13.10 5.19
N ASP A 159 3.12 14.07 5.35
CA ASP A 159 3.19 15.24 4.47
C ASP A 159 3.58 14.88 3.04
N HIS A 160 4.52 13.95 2.86
CA HIS A 160 4.88 13.42 1.56
C HIS A 160 3.74 12.66 0.91
N VAL A 161 3.05 11.79 1.66
CA VAL A 161 1.86 11.07 1.17
C VAL A 161 0.75 12.04 0.80
N ALA A 162 0.49 13.08 1.60
CA ALA A 162 -0.53 14.09 1.31
C ALA A 162 -0.25 14.85 -0.01
N ARG A 163 1.02 15.18 -0.27
CA ARG A 163 1.44 15.80 -1.55
C ARG A 163 1.30 14.85 -2.74
N TYR A 164 1.51 13.56 -2.52
CA TYR A 164 1.48 12.54 -3.57
C TYR A 164 0.05 12.03 -3.87
N ARG A 165 -0.81 12.00 -2.85
CA ARG A 165 -2.20 11.48 -2.90
C ARG A 165 -3.02 11.97 -4.11
N PRO A 166 -2.98 13.25 -4.54
CA PRO A 166 -3.72 13.71 -5.71
C PRO A 166 -3.40 12.94 -6.99
N LEU A 167 -2.16 12.45 -7.16
CA LEU A 167 -1.80 11.63 -8.32
C LEU A 167 -2.62 10.33 -8.34
N ILE A 168 -2.81 9.71 -7.18
CA ILE A 168 -3.57 8.47 -7.01
C ILE A 168 -5.08 8.71 -7.12
N THR A 169 -5.59 9.75 -6.45
CA THR A 169 -7.05 9.98 -6.36
C THR A 169 -7.64 10.65 -7.60
N GLN A 170 -6.82 11.29 -8.43
CA GLN A 170 -7.28 11.94 -9.67
C GLN A 170 -6.99 11.11 -10.93
N GLY A 171 -6.52 9.88 -10.78
CA GLY A 171 -6.33 8.97 -11.91
C GLY A 171 -5.12 9.29 -12.79
N PHE A 172 -4.05 9.87 -12.22
CA PHE A 172 -2.89 10.34 -13.00
C PHE A 172 -2.22 9.19 -13.76
N TYR A 173 -1.99 8.05 -13.11
CA TYR A 173 -1.25 6.94 -13.71
C TYR A 173 -1.99 6.30 -14.88
N THR A 174 -3.30 6.12 -14.74
CA THR A 174 -4.20 5.63 -15.78
C THR A 174 -4.26 6.61 -16.94
N LYS A 175 -4.39 7.92 -16.68
CA LYS A 175 -4.37 8.95 -17.73
C LYS A 175 -3.04 8.96 -18.48
N ARG A 176 -1.91 8.86 -17.76
CA ARG A 176 -0.57 8.84 -18.34
C ARG A 176 -0.36 7.63 -19.25
N VAL A 177 -0.63 6.41 -18.76
CA VAL A 177 -0.43 5.18 -19.56
C VAL A 177 -1.30 5.19 -20.82
N LEU A 178 -2.56 5.63 -20.73
CA LEU A 178 -3.46 5.71 -21.89
C LEU A 178 -2.96 6.73 -22.91
N THR A 179 -2.52 7.91 -22.46
CA THR A 179 -2.03 8.97 -23.34
C THR A 179 -0.75 8.54 -24.04
N GLU A 180 0.22 7.99 -23.30
CA GLU A 180 1.49 7.51 -23.85
C GLU A 180 1.30 6.34 -24.82
N ALA A 181 0.40 5.40 -24.51
CA ALA A 181 0.11 4.27 -25.38
C ALA A 181 -0.47 4.74 -26.72
N ILE A 182 -1.44 5.67 -26.69
CA ILE A 182 -2.01 6.25 -27.91
C ILE A 182 -0.92 6.97 -28.73
N PHE A 183 -0.09 7.79 -28.08
CA PHE A 183 0.99 8.51 -28.74
C PHE A 183 1.95 7.56 -29.44
N LYS A 184 2.45 6.52 -28.74
CA LYS A 184 3.34 5.52 -29.33
C LYS A 184 2.71 4.76 -30.50
N CYS A 185 1.42 4.43 -30.44
CA CYS A 185 0.75 3.75 -31.55
C CYS A 185 0.63 4.61 -32.81
N LEU A 186 0.61 5.93 -32.67
CA LEU A 186 0.54 6.87 -33.80
C LEU A 186 1.92 7.17 -34.38
N ASP A 187 2.95 7.30 -33.52
CA ASP A 187 4.33 7.64 -33.91
C ASP A 187 5.03 6.51 -34.71
N VAL A 188 4.60 5.25 -34.53
CA VAL A 188 5.11 4.10 -35.31
C VAL A 188 4.58 4.07 -36.76
N ARG A 189 3.65 4.98 -37.12
CA ARG A 189 3.05 5.06 -38.48
C ARG A 189 3.64 6.16 -39.37
N SER A 190 4.67 6.88 -38.92
CA SER A 190 5.44 7.87 -39.70
C SER A 190 6.87 7.42 -39.92
#